data_AF-A0A7J8AF51-F1
#
_entry.id   AF-A0A7J8AF51-F1
#
_cell.length_a   1.000
_cell.length_b   1.000
_cell.length_c   1.000
_cell.angle_alpha   90.00
_cell.angle_beta   90.00
_cell.angle_gamma   90.00
#
_symmetry.space_group_name_H-M   'P 1'
#
loop_
_entity.id
_entity.type
_entity.pdbx_description
1 polymer ?
#
loop_
_entity_poly.entity_id
_entity_poly.type
_entity_poly.pdbx_seq_one_letter_code
_entity_poly.pdbx_strand_id
1 'polypeptide(L)'
;MCPPRGLLLVATLVLLNHLDHLSLARNLPIATPSPGTFQCLYHSQNLLKAVGNMLQKARQTLQFYSCTPEEIDHGAIIKDKTSTVEACLPLELTTNGSCLPSRKASSVMTLCLSSIYEDLKMYQVEFKAINAKLLMDPMRQIILDQNMLAAIDELMQALNSNRETVPQKPSLEELDFYKTKDKLCILLHAFRIRAVTIDRMMSYLNSS
;
A
#
# COMPACT_ATOMS: atom_id res chain seq x y z
N MET A 1 -49.69 -7.91 41.00
CA MET A 1 -48.44 -7.15 40.90
C MET A 1 -47.47 -7.97 40.07
N CYS A 2 -47.35 -7.67 38.77
CA CYS A 2 -46.48 -8.41 37.85
C CYS A 2 -45.05 -7.88 37.95
N PRO A 3 -44.03 -8.76 37.96
CA PRO A 3 -42.65 -8.34 38.02
C PRO A 3 -42.21 -7.72 36.68
N PRO A 4 -41.30 -6.72 36.68
CA PRO A 4 -40.87 -6.06 35.47
C PRO A 4 -39.89 -6.98 34.72
N ARG A 5 -40.43 -7.79 33.80
CA ARG A 5 -39.63 -8.63 32.88
C ARG A 5 -38.71 -7.82 31.95
N GLY A 6 -38.96 -6.52 31.80
CA GLY A 6 -38.14 -5.62 30.98
C GLY A 6 -36.78 -5.27 31.57
N LEU A 7 -36.64 -5.19 32.91
CA LEU A 7 -35.36 -4.83 33.53
C LEU A 7 -34.33 -5.97 33.50
N LEU A 8 -34.79 -7.22 33.56
CA LEU A 8 -33.91 -8.40 33.50
C LEU A 8 -33.25 -8.56 32.12
N LEU A 9 -33.95 -8.22 31.03
CA LEU A 9 -33.42 -8.29 29.67
C LEU A 9 -32.34 -7.23 29.39
N VAL A 10 -32.49 -6.03 29.95
CA VAL A 10 -31.50 -4.96 29.78
C VAL A 10 -30.22 -5.26 30.56
N ALA A 11 -30.32 -5.84 31.77
CA ALA A 11 -29.15 -6.24 32.55
C ALA A 11 -28.34 -7.36 31.86
N THR A 12 -29.01 -8.30 31.17
CA THR A 12 -28.31 -9.34 30.40
C THR A 12 -27.60 -8.81 29.15
N LEU A 13 -28.15 -7.79 28.49
CA LEU A 13 -27.52 -7.19 27.29
C LEU A 13 -26.30 -6.32 27.65
N VAL A 14 -26.32 -5.64 28.80
CA VAL A 14 -25.16 -4.86 29.28
C VAL A 14 -24.01 -5.77 29.73
N LEU A 15 -24.30 -6.94 30.31
CA LEU A 15 -23.28 -7.94 30.66
C LEU A 15 -22.64 -8.60 29.41
N LEU A 16 -23.40 -8.78 28.33
CA LEU A 16 -22.86 -9.30 27.06
C LEU A 16 -21.93 -8.28 26.35
N ASN A 17 -22.24 -6.99 26.41
CA ASN A 17 -21.37 -5.93 25.86
C ASN A 17 -20.10 -5.67 26.70
N HIS A 18 -20.03 -6.15 27.94
CA HIS A 18 -18.82 -6.08 28.77
C HIS A 18 -17.94 -7.34 28.68
N LEU A 19 -18.41 -8.41 28.04
CA LEU A 19 -17.64 -9.64 27.85
C LEU A 19 -16.73 -9.63 26.61
N ASP A 20 -16.74 -8.56 25.80
CA ASP A 20 -15.82 -8.38 24.66
C ASP A 20 -14.37 -8.09 25.06
N HIS A 21 -14.08 -7.96 26.36
CA HIS A 21 -12.71 -7.71 26.86
C HIS A 21 -11.97 -8.96 27.34
N LEU A 22 -12.58 -10.16 27.27
CA LEU A 22 -11.88 -11.41 27.58
C LEU A 22 -11.21 -11.99 26.33
N SER A 23 -10.17 -11.29 25.87
CA SER A 23 -9.20 -11.85 24.91
C SER A 23 -8.53 -13.04 25.57
N LEU A 24 -8.98 -14.27 25.27
CA LEU A 24 -8.22 -15.48 25.57
C LEU A 24 -7.00 -15.50 24.63
N ALA A 25 -5.97 -14.74 25.00
CA ALA A 25 -4.68 -14.76 24.34
C ALA A 25 -4.06 -16.14 24.55
N ARG A 26 -4.32 -17.03 23.59
CA ARG A 26 -3.56 -18.27 23.43
C ARG A 26 -2.12 -17.84 23.19
N ASN A 27 -1.24 -18.11 24.15
CA ASN A 27 0.21 -17.88 24.05
C ASN A 27 0.74 -18.66 22.84
N LEU A 28 0.75 -18.01 21.68
CA LEU A 28 1.52 -18.44 20.52
C LEU A 28 3.00 -18.10 20.77
N PRO A 29 3.94 -18.89 20.22
CA PRO A 29 5.34 -18.54 20.30
C PRO A 29 5.53 -17.18 19.62
N ILE A 30 5.92 -16.18 20.40
CA ILE A 30 6.37 -14.89 19.88
C ILE A 30 7.58 -15.16 18.98
N ALA A 31 7.43 -14.92 17.69
CA ALA A 31 8.61 -14.71 16.85
C ALA A 31 9.23 -13.39 17.32
N THR A 32 10.47 -13.45 17.78
CA THR A 32 11.20 -12.24 18.15
C THR A 32 11.34 -11.36 16.91
N PRO A 33 10.85 -10.10 16.92
CA PRO A 33 10.96 -9.23 15.77
C PRO A 33 12.43 -9.03 15.40
N SER A 34 12.79 -9.31 14.16
CA SER A 34 14.10 -8.89 13.64
C SER A 34 14.14 -7.36 13.61
N PRO A 35 15.26 -6.71 13.98
CA PRO A 35 15.38 -5.24 13.98
C PRO A 35 14.95 -4.54 12.68
N GLY A 36 14.99 -5.25 11.53
CA GLY A 36 14.57 -4.73 10.22
C GLY A 36 13.05 -4.67 10.00
N THR A 37 12.23 -5.45 10.73
CA THR A 37 10.78 -5.51 10.51
C THR A 37 10.08 -4.22 10.96
N PHE A 38 10.48 -3.65 12.10
CA PHE A 38 9.97 -2.37 12.59
C PHE A 38 10.23 -1.21 11.63
N GLN A 39 11.38 -1.25 10.95
CA GLN A 39 11.78 -0.23 9.98
C GLN A 39 10.90 -0.27 8.72
N CYS A 40 10.59 -1.46 8.20
CA CYS A 40 9.71 -1.60 7.03
C CYS A 40 8.29 -1.11 7.29
N LEU A 41 7.73 -1.41 8.48
CA LEU A 41 6.41 -0.91 8.87
C LEU A 41 6.39 0.62 8.92
N TYR A 42 7.37 1.23 9.59
CA TYR A 42 7.49 2.69 9.66
C TYR A 42 7.57 3.34 8.27
N HIS A 43 8.42 2.84 7.38
CA HIS A 43 8.53 3.37 6.02
C HIS A 43 7.26 3.14 5.19
N SER A 44 6.55 2.02 5.39
CA SER A 44 5.28 1.77 4.71
C SER A 44 4.16 2.74 5.14
N GLN A 45 4.09 3.06 6.43
CA GLN A 45 3.14 4.05 6.96
C GLN A 45 3.46 5.46 6.46
N ASN A 46 4.74 5.81 6.42
CA ASN A 46 5.20 7.08 5.86
C ASN A 46 4.88 7.21 4.37
N LEU A 47 5.10 6.15 3.60
CA LEU A 47 4.71 6.10 2.18
C LEU A 47 3.21 6.29 2.03
N LEU A 48 2.40 5.55 2.79
CA LEU A 48 0.94 5.64 2.74
C LEU A 48 0.45 7.07 3.04
N LYS A 49 1.04 7.72 4.04
CA LYS A 49 0.75 9.10 4.40
C LYS A 49 1.15 10.08 3.30
N ALA A 50 2.37 9.97 2.78
CA ALA A 50 2.88 10.86 1.74
C ALA A 50 2.07 10.76 0.44
N VAL A 51 1.75 9.54 0.00
CA VAL A 51 0.89 9.31 -1.17
C VAL A 51 -0.52 9.83 -0.93
N GLY A 52 -1.07 9.65 0.27
CA GLY A 52 -2.39 10.19 0.65
C GLY A 52 -2.44 11.71 0.54
N ASN A 53 -1.44 12.40 1.09
CA ASN A 53 -1.33 13.86 1.03
C ASN A 53 -1.18 14.36 -0.41
N MET A 54 -0.32 13.73 -1.21
CA MET A 54 -0.10 14.10 -2.61
C MET A 54 -1.35 13.87 -3.46
N LEU A 55 -2.05 12.75 -3.25
CA LEU A 55 -3.31 12.46 -3.92
C LEU A 55 -4.41 13.48 -3.55
N GLN A 56 -4.50 13.86 -2.27
CA GLN A 56 -5.44 14.89 -1.84
C GLN A 56 -5.15 16.23 -2.51
N LYS A 57 -3.88 16.64 -2.54
CA LYS A 57 -3.43 17.85 -3.25
C LYS A 57 -3.80 17.78 -4.73
N ALA A 58 -3.51 16.66 -5.40
CA ALA A 58 -3.83 16.47 -6.81
C ALA A 58 -5.33 16.61 -7.09
N ARG A 59 -6.21 16.03 -6.27
CA ARG A 59 -7.67 16.18 -6.41
C ARG A 59 -8.13 17.63 -6.28
N GLN A 60 -7.51 18.39 -5.38
CA GLN A 60 -7.86 19.80 -5.16
C GLN A 60 -7.38 20.69 -6.32
N THR A 61 -6.18 20.45 -6.83
CA THR A 61 -5.56 21.30 -7.86
C THR A 61 -5.93 20.91 -9.27
N LEU A 62 -6.20 19.63 -9.52
CA LEU A 62 -6.50 19.04 -10.83
C LEU A 62 -7.99 18.68 -10.99
N GLN A 63 -8.87 19.39 -10.29
CA GLN A 63 -10.31 19.16 -10.26
C GLN A 63 -11.03 19.12 -11.63
N PHE A 64 -10.43 19.70 -12.68
CA PHE A 64 -10.96 19.68 -14.05
C PHE A 64 -10.28 18.65 -14.97
N TYR A 65 -9.40 17.82 -14.42
CA TYR A 65 -8.73 16.74 -15.14
C TYR A 65 -9.48 15.43 -14.92
N SER A 66 -9.56 14.61 -15.96
CA SER A 66 -10.16 13.29 -15.94
C SER A 66 -9.23 12.32 -15.23
N CYS A 67 -9.24 12.34 -13.89
CA CYS A 67 -8.54 11.36 -13.05
C CYS A 67 -9.11 9.93 -13.18
N THR A 68 -9.93 9.68 -14.18
CA THR A 68 -10.61 8.43 -14.50
C THR A 68 -9.67 7.50 -15.27
N PRO A 69 -9.49 6.24 -14.84
CA PRO A 69 -8.63 5.28 -15.53
C PRO A 69 -9.00 5.03 -17.00
N GLU A 70 -10.21 5.42 -17.42
CA GLU A 70 -10.81 5.25 -18.75
C GLU A 70 -10.07 5.97 -19.90
N GLU A 71 -9.28 7.01 -19.64
CA GLU A 71 -8.67 7.84 -20.71
C GLU A 71 -7.17 7.61 -20.93
N ILE A 72 -6.51 6.80 -20.08
CA ILE A 72 -5.13 6.36 -20.33
C ILE A 72 -5.20 4.95 -20.87
N ASP A 73 -4.70 4.79 -22.11
CA ASP A 73 -4.58 3.50 -22.81
C ASP A 73 -4.39 2.36 -21.81
N HIS A 74 -5.43 1.54 -21.71
CA HIS A 74 -5.71 0.53 -20.71
C HIS A 74 -4.71 -0.65 -20.71
N GLY A 75 -3.43 -0.39 -21.00
CA GLY A 75 -2.42 -1.41 -21.13
C GLY A 75 -0.98 -1.04 -20.80
N ALA A 76 -0.63 0.20 -20.48
CA ALA A 76 0.81 0.53 -20.38
C ALA A 76 1.42 0.42 -18.96
N ILE A 77 0.65 0.59 -17.89
CA ILE A 77 1.24 0.71 -16.53
C ILE A 77 1.11 -0.59 -15.71
N ILE A 78 0.05 -1.39 -15.90
CA ILE A 78 -0.24 -2.57 -15.06
C ILE A 78 -0.76 -3.75 -15.90
N LYS A 79 -0.33 -3.93 -17.15
CA LYS A 79 -0.93 -5.01 -17.95
C LYS A 79 -0.41 -6.40 -17.62
N ASP A 80 0.86 -6.62 -17.25
CA ASP A 80 1.35 -8.02 -17.16
C ASP A 80 2.57 -8.30 -16.26
N LYS A 81 3.06 -7.38 -15.41
CA LYS A 81 4.40 -7.57 -14.80
C LYS A 81 4.49 -7.90 -13.32
N THR A 82 3.50 -7.57 -12.49
CA THR A 82 3.60 -7.83 -11.04
C THR A 82 2.27 -8.23 -10.44
N SER A 83 2.12 -9.54 -10.25
CA SER A 83 1.01 -10.12 -9.47
C SER A 83 1.23 -9.90 -7.96
N THR A 84 1.57 -8.68 -7.54
CA THR A 84 1.80 -8.34 -6.12
C THR A 84 0.56 -8.65 -5.29
N VAL A 85 -0.63 -8.46 -5.87
CA VAL A 85 -1.89 -8.82 -5.22
C VAL A 85 -1.92 -10.31 -4.93
N GLU A 86 -1.64 -11.18 -5.91
CA GLU A 86 -1.64 -12.63 -5.72
C GLU A 86 -0.50 -13.10 -4.81
N ALA A 87 0.70 -12.56 -5.02
CA ALA A 87 1.91 -12.92 -4.27
C ALA A 87 1.81 -12.54 -2.79
N CYS A 88 1.07 -11.47 -2.46
CA CYS A 88 0.92 -10.97 -1.09
C CYS A 88 -0.39 -11.37 -0.42
N LEU A 89 -1.19 -12.27 -1.00
CA LEU A 89 -2.35 -12.82 -0.30
C LEU A 89 -1.88 -13.61 0.95
N PRO A 90 -2.33 -13.22 2.16
CA PRO A 90 -2.04 -13.97 3.37
C PRO A 90 -2.44 -15.44 3.21
N LEU A 91 -1.56 -16.33 3.67
CA LEU A 91 -1.71 -17.78 3.50
C LEU A 91 -3.00 -18.33 4.13
N GLU A 92 -3.50 -17.67 5.18
CA GLU A 92 -4.77 -17.98 5.84
C GLU A 92 -6.01 -17.73 4.96
N LEU A 93 -5.88 -16.88 3.95
CA LEU A 93 -6.94 -16.57 2.99
C LEU A 93 -6.87 -17.44 1.72
N THR A 94 -5.73 -18.07 1.45
CA THR A 94 -5.52 -18.93 0.26
C THR A 94 -5.68 -20.42 0.54
N THR A 95 -5.61 -20.81 1.82
CA THR A 95 -5.82 -22.19 2.25
C THR A 95 -7.00 -22.26 3.19
N ASN A 96 -8.00 -23.08 2.87
CA ASN A 96 -9.10 -23.44 3.77
C ASN A 96 -8.55 -24.06 5.07
N GLY A 97 -8.17 -23.24 6.06
CA GLY A 97 -7.90 -23.63 7.44
C GLY A 97 -6.77 -24.64 7.68
N SER A 98 -5.80 -24.84 6.78
CA SER A 98 -4.68 -25.75 7.04
C SER A 98 -3.43 -25.00 7.49
N CYS A 99 -2.94 -25.27 8.70
CA CYS A 99 -1.64 -24.81 9.18
C CYS A 99 -0.53 -25.36 8.25
N LEU A 100 -0.03 -24.53 7.34
CA LEU A 100 1.02 -24.93 6.41
C LEU A 100 2.40 -24.94 7.10
N PRO A 101 3.34 -25.79 6.65
CA PRO A 101 4.69 -25.83 7.21
C PRO A 101 5.45 -24.52 6.94
N SER A 102 6.14 -24.03 7.97
CA SER A 102 6.89 -22.75 8.04
C SER A 102 7.73 -22.41 6.79
N ARG A 103 8.31 -23.42 6.11
CA ARG A 103 9.12 -23.25 4.89
C ARG A 103 8.33 -22.75 3.66
N LYS A 104 7.04 -23.09 3.55
CA LYS A 104 6.18 -22.59 2.46
C LYS A 104 5.76 -21.14 2.73
N ALA A 105 5.42 -20.82 3.98
CA ALA A 105 5.13 -19.46 4.41
C ALA A 105 6.31 -18.51 4.17
N SER A 106 7.55 -18.94 4.46
CA SER A 106 8.75 -18.13 4.18
C SER A 106 8.99 -17.89 2.69
N SER A 107 8.63 -18.84 1.82
CA SER A 107 8.76 -18.69 0.36
C SER A 107 7.73 -17.72 -0.24
N VAL A 108 6.47 -17.79 0.20
CA VAL A 108 5.40 -16.86 -0.21
C VAL A 108 5.74 -15.44 0.27
N MET A 109 6.25 -15.32 1.49
CA MET A 109 6.68 -14.03 2.03
C MET A 109 7.79 -13.38 1.19
N THR A 110 8.79 -14.18 0.79
CA THR A 110 9.89 -13.69 -0.05
C THR A 110 9.40 -13.23 -1.42
N LEU A 111 8.46 -13.96 -2.03
CA LEU A 111 7.83 -13.59 -3.30
C LEU A 111 7.00 -12.31 -3.18
N CYS A 112 6.24 -12.15 -2.09
CA CYS A 112 5.50 -10.93 -1.82
C CYS A 112 6.43 -9.72 -1.70
N LEU A 113 7.45 -9.79 -0.83
CA LEU A 113 8.40 -8.69 -0.64
C LEU A 113 9.14 -8.34 -1.94
N SER A 114 9.50 -9.35 -2.74
CA SER A 114 10.08 -9.16 -4.06
C SER A 114 9.14 -8.41 -5.02
N SER A 115 7.85 -8.77 -5.01
CA SER A 115 6.85 -8.15 -5.87
C SER A 115 6.56 -6.70 -5.45
N ILE A 116 6.54 -6.43 -4.14
CA ILE A 116 6.43 -5.07 -3.58
C ILE A 116 7.60 -4.21 -4.06
N TYR A 117 8.84 -4.74 -4.01
CA TYR A 117 10.01 -3.99 -4.47
C TYR A 117 9.91 -3.61 -5.96
N GLU A 118 9.49 -4.54 -6.82
CA GLU A 118 9.33 -4.25 -8.25
C GLU A 118 8.19 -3.26 -8.53
N ASP A 119 7.08 -3.33 -7.79
CA ASP A 119 6.03 -2.31 -7.84
C ASP A 119 6.60 -0.93 -7.50
N LEU A 120 7.29 -0.80 -6.35
CA LEU A 120 7.86 0.47 -5.89
C LEU A 120 8.85 1.04 -6.91
N LYS A 121 9.72 0.19 -7.48
CA LYS A 121 10.68 0.58 -8.51
C LYS A 121 9.99 1.14 -9.76
N MET A 122 8.93 0.48 -10.22
CA MET A 122 8.17 0.92 -11.39
C MET A 122 7.50 2.27 -11.15
N TYR A 123 6.79 2.42 -10.03
CA TYR A 123 6.16 3.69 -9.65
C TYR A 123 7.19 4.80 -9.48
N GLN A 124 8.35 4.51 -8.90
CA GLN A 124 9.42 5.48 -8.74
C GLN A 124 9.88 6.08 -10.07
N VAL A 125 10.15 5.22 -11.07
CA VAL A 125 10.60 5.65 -12.40
C VAL A 125 9.55 6.55 -13.06
N GLU A 126 8.27 6.16 -12.98
CA GLU A 126 7.17 6.94 -13.53
C GLU A 126 7.02 8.31 -12.84
N PHE A 127 7.03 8.34 -11.49
CA PHE A 127 6.89 9.58 -10.75
C PHE A 127 8.09 10.53 -10.95
N LYS A 128 9.32 10.00 -11.07
CA LYS A 128 10.50 10.81 -11.40
C LYS A 128 10.38 11.44 -12.79
N ALA A 129 9.92 10.69 -13.78
CA ALA A 129 9.71 11.18 -15.15
C ALA A 129 8.60 12.25 -15.21
N ILE A 130 7.50 12.04 -14.50
CA ILE A 130 6.40 13.02 -14.38
C ILE A 130 6.88 14.28 -13.67
N ASN A 131 7.62 14.16 -12.57
CA ASN A 131 8.15 15.32 -11.84
C ASN A 131 9.04 16.17 -12.75
N ALA A 132 9.94 15.55 -13.52
CA ALA A 132 10.79 16.26 -14.47
C ALA A 132 9.97 17.06 -15.49
N LYS A 133 8.87 16.50 -16.02
CA LYS A 133 7.97 17.25 -16.92
C LYS A 133 7.20 18.37 -16.21
N LEU A 134 6.67 18.12 -15.02
CA LEU A 134 5.92 19.14 -14.27
C LEU A 134 6.78 20.35 -13.87
N LEU A 135 8.07 20.15 -13.63
CA LEU A 135 9.01 21.25 -13.36
C LEU A 135 9.18 22.18 -14.57
N MET A 136 8.96 21.66 -15.78
CA MET A 136 9.04 22.41 -17.04
C MET A 136 7.70 23.05 -17.44
N ASP A 137 6.58 22.71 -16.78
CA ASP A 137 5.27 23.30 -17.04
C ASP A 137 5.29 24.79 -16.64
N PRO A 138 5.06 25.73 -17.59
CA PRO A 138 5.01 27.16 -17.27
C PRO A 138 3.92 27.52 -16.25
N MET A 139 2.80 26.79 -16.22
CA MET A 139 1.70 27.07 -15.30
C MET A 139 1.96 26.57 -13.87
N ARG A 140 2.85 25.58 -13.71
CA ARG A 140 3.20 24.95 -12.42
C ARG A 140 1.99 24.67 -11.50
N GLN A 141 0.89 24.21 -12.09
CA GLN A 141 -0.38 24.03 -11.35
C GLN A 141 -0.25 23.03 -10.19
N ILE A 142 0.65 22.05 -10.35
CA ILE A 142 0.93 21.05 -9.34
C ILE A 142 2.43 20.72 -9.34
N ILE A 143 2.96 20.46 -8.14
CA ILE A 143 4.34 20.02 -7.92
C ILE A 143 4.27 18.72 -7.14
N LEU A 144 4.99 17.72 -7.62
CA LEU A 144 5.10 16.42 -6.95
C LEU A 144 5.88 16.58 -5.64
N ASP A 145 5.31 16.05 -4.55
CA ASP A 145 5.93 16.11 -3.23
C ASP A 145 7.23 15.28 -3.19
N GLN A 146 8.34 15.92 -2.85
CA GLN A 146 9.63 15.25 -2.72
C GLN A 146 9.64 14.24 -1.57
N ASN A 147 8.83 14.47 -0.52
CA ASN A 147 8.69 13.52 0.58
C ASN A 147 8.05 12.21 0.11
N MET A 148 7.16 12.27 -0.88
CA MET A 148 6.58 11.07 -1.48
C MET A 148 7.63 10.28 -2.25
N LEU A 149 8.46 10.94 -3.06
CA LEU A 149 9.57 10.28 -3.77
C LEU A 149 10.57 9.67 -2.79
N ALA A 150 10.94 10.40 -1.74
CA ALA A 150 11.84 9.93 -0.70
C ALA A 150 11.27 8.73 0.06
N ALA A 151 9.97 8.73 0.40
CA ALA A 151 9.34 7.59 1.06
C ALA A 151 9.35 6.31 0.21
N ILE A 152 9.29 6.44 -1.12
CA ILE A 152 9.47 5.31 -2.04
C ILE A 152 10.91 4.79 -1.95
N ASP A 153 11.90 5.68 -2.04
CA ASP A 153 13.33 5.35 -1.93
C ASP A 153 13.66 4.67 -0.59
N GLU A 154 13.20 5.22 0.53
CA GLU A 154 13.43 4.68 1.87
C GLU A 154 12.82 3.29 2.05
N LEU A 155 11.58 3.08 1.60
CA LEU A 155 10.96 1.76 1.69
C LEU A 155 11.65 0.75 0.78
N MET A 156 12.04 1.15 -0.44
CA MET A 156 12.85 0.31 -1.32
C MET A 156 14.17 -0.07 -0.65
N GLN A 157 14.88 0.87 -0.03
CA GLN A 157 16.14 0.59 0.67
C GLN A 157 15.94 -0.36 1.86
N ALA A 158 14.88 -0.17 2.65
CA ALA A 158 14.55 -1.05 3.77
C ALA A 158 14.23 -2.48 3.31
N LEU A 159 13.61 -2.64 2.14
CA LEU A 159 13.32 -3.94 1.53
C LEU A 159 14.56 -4.60 0.89
N ASN A 160 15.57 -3.81 0.54
CA ASN A 160 16.54 -4.20 -0.49
C ASN A 160 17.99 -4.19 -0.01
N SER A 161 18.30 -4.99 1.01
CA SER A 161 19.69 -5.08 1.50
C SER A 161 20.70 -5.70 0.51
N ASN A 162 20.32 -6.19 -0.70
CA ASN A 162 21.24 -6.89 -1.63
C ASN A 162 20.87 -6.95 -3.14
N ARG A 163 19.94 -6.17 -3.72
CA ARG A 163 19.61 -6.29 -5.16
C ARG A 163 20.06 -5.10 -5.99
N GLU A 164 20.77 -5.37 -7.08
CA GLU A 164 21.21 -4.37 -8.07
C GLU A 164 20.03 -3.71 -8.80
N THR A 165 20.10 -2.39 -8.94
CA THR A 165 19.09 -1.61 -9.66
C THR A 165 19.36 -1.67 -11.16
N VAL A 166 18.67 -2.57 -11.88
CA VAL A 166 18.65 -2.51 -13.35
C VAL A 166 17.88 -1.26 -13.82
N PRO A 167 18.44 -0.42 -14.72
CA PRO A 167 17.75 0.75 -15.26
C PRO A 167 16.45 0.33 -15.97
N GLN A 168 15.32 0.84 -15.50
CA GLN A 168 14.03 0.69 -16.18
C GLN A 168 13.73 1.97 -16.95
N LYS A 169 13.29 1.83 -18.21
CA LYS A 169 12.89 2.96 -19.06
C LYS A 169 11.47 3.39 -18.66
N PRO A 170 11.21 4.69 -18.43
CA PRO A 170 9.86 5.17 -18.20
C PRO A 170 8.98 4.94 -19.42
N SER A 171 7.69 4.66 -19.20
CA SER A 171 6.67 4.57 -20.26
C SER A 171 6.23 5.93 -20.80
N LEU A 172 6.91 7.01 -20.39
CA LEU A 172 6.61 8.37 -20.80
C LEU A 172 7.05 8.59 -22.26
N GLU A 173 6.23 8.15 -23.21
CA GLU A 173 6.22 8.74 -24.56
C GLU A 173 5.95 10.26 -24.47
N GLU A 174 6.10 10.98 -25.58
CA GLU A 174 6.12 12.46 -25.65
C GLU A 174 4.75 13.09 -25.30
N LEU A 175 4.40 13.01 -24.02
CA LEU A 175 3.18 13.48 -23.40
C LEU A 175 3.26 14.99 -23.18
N ASP A 176 2.24 15.75 -23.59
CA ASP A 176 2.12 17.17 -23.24
C ASP A 176 1.85 17.38 -21.74
N PHE A 177 1.86 18.63 -21.27
CA PHE A 177 1.64 18.94 -19.86
C PHE A 177 0.25 18.59 -19.35
N TYR A 178 -0.78 18.66 -20.20
CA TYR A 178 -2.15 18.33 -19.82
C TYR A 178 -2.26 16.83 -19.54
N LYS A 179 -1.84 16.01 -20.50
CA LYS A 179 -1.84 14.55 -20.37
C LYS A 179 -0.89 14.07 -19.28
N THR A 180 0.21 14.79 -19.01
CA THR A 180 1.11 14.48 -17.87
C THR A 180 0.41 14.64 -16.52
N LYS A 181 -0.42 15.69 -16.34
CA LYS A 181 -1.22 15.90 -15.12
C LYS A 181 -2.31 14.84 -14.98
N ASP A 182 -2.92 14.46 -16.08
CA ASP A 182 -3.92 13.40 -16.13
C ASP A 182 -3.32 12.05 -15.69
N LYS A 183 -2.16 11.70 -16.28
CA LYS A 183 -1.35 10.53 -15.89
C LYS A 183 -0.91 10.57 -14.43
N LEU A 184 -0.50 11.73 -13.92
CA LEU A 184 -0.17 11.87 -12.50
C LEU A 184 -1.37 11.49 -11.61
N CYS A 185 -2.56 12.00 -11.92
CA CYS A 185 -3.73 11.75 -11.08
C CYS A 185 -4.09 10.25 -11.04
N ILE A 186 -4.13 9.60 -12.20
CA ILE A 186 -4.45 8.17 -12.33
C ILE A 186 -3.39 7.32 -11.60
N LEU A 187 -2.11 7.65 -11.76
CA LEU A 187 -1.02 6.96 -11.05
C LEU A 187 -1.11 7.13 -9.54
N LEU A 188 -1.43 8.33 -9.03
CA LEU A 188 -1.58 8.55 -7.59
C LEU A 188 -2.74 7.72 -7.01
N HIS A 189 -3.85 7.59 -7.74
CA HIS A 189 -4.95 6.72 -7.36
C HIS A 189 -4.53 5.24 -7.29
N ALA A 190 -3.92 4.72 -8.36
CA ALA A 190 -3.45 3.34 -8.41
C ALA A 190 -2.40 3.05 -7.33
N PHE A 191 -1.44 3.96 -7.16
CA PHE A 191 -0.38 3.82 -6.18
C PHE A 191 -0.90 3.89 -4.75
N ARG A 192 -1.91 4.71 -4.47
CA ARG A 192 -2.54 4.75 -3.13
C ARG A 192 -3.15 3.41 -2.74
N ILE A 193 -3.72 2.67 -3.68
CA ILE A 193 -4.26 1.32 -3.45
C ILE A 193 -3.11 0.33 -3.16
N ARG A 194 -2.02 0.41 -3.92
CA ARG A 194 -0.82 -0.41 -3.70
C ARG A 194 -0.19 -0.12 -2.35
N ALA A 195 -0.06 1.16 -1.96
CA ALA A 195 0.47 1.55 -0.66
C ALA A 195 -0.35 1.00 0.52
N VAL A 196 -1.69 0.93 0.42
CA VAL A 196 -2.52 0.24 1.44
C VAL A 196 -2.19 -1.22 1.55
N THR A 197 -2.01 -1.89 0.41
CA THR A 197 -1.70 -3.32 0.36
C THR A 197 -0.34 -3.59 1.02
N ILE A 198 0.65 -2.76 0.71
CA ILE A 198 1.99 -2.82 1.30
C ILE A 198 1.91 -2.59 2.82
N ASP A 199 1.24 -1.53 3.28
CA ASP A 199 1.11 -1.19 4.71
C ASP A 199 0.42 -2.31 5.51
N ARG A 200 -0.64 -2.92 4.96
CA ARG A 200 -1.30 -4.09 5.55
C ARG A 200 -0.35 -5.27 5.67
N MET A 201 0.45 -5.53 4.64
CA MET A 201 1.42 -6.62 4.63
C MET A 201 2.53 -6.40 5.67
N MET A 202 3.07 -5.18 5.76
CA MET A 202 4.09 -4.85 6.77
C MET A 202 3.52 -4.90 8.18
N SER A 203 2.26 -4.51 8.37
CA SER A 203 1.57 -4.63 9.65
C SER A 203 1.42 -6.10 10.07
N TYR A 204 0.98 -6.96 9.14
CA TYR A 204 0.88 -8.41 9.37
C TYR A 204 2.22 -9.03 9.77
N LEU A 205 3.28 -8.65 9.06
CA LEU A 205 4.65 -9.09 9.32
C LEU A 205 5.19 -8.64 10.68
N ASN A 206 4.80 -7.45 11.14
CA ASN A 206 5.25 -6.90 12.41
C ASN A 206 4.49 -7.47 13.61
N SER A 207 3.28 -8.00 13.41
CA SER A 207 2.47 -8.63 14.45
C SER A 207 2.69 -10.15 14.60
N SER A 208 3.46 -10.77 13.70
CA SER A 208 3.74 -12.22 13.66
C SER A 208 5.05 -12.55 14.36
#